data_AF-A0A0F9CK56-F1
#
_entry.id   AF-A0A0F9CK56-F1
#
_cell.length_a   1.000
_cell.length_b   1.000
_cell.length_c   1.000
_cell.angle_alpha   90.00
_cell.angle_beta   90.00
_cell.angle_gamma   90.00
#
_symmetry.space_group_name_H-M   'P 1'
#
loop_
_entity.id
_entity.type
_entity.pdbx_description
1 polymer ?
#
loop_
_entity_poly.entity_id
_entity_poly.type
_entity_poly.pdbx_seq_one_letter_code
_entity_poly.pdbx_strand_id
1 'polypeptide(L)'
;MIETVSQIIIFATGVPAIMMLSIGGKWRRRGCGIALFGQIFWLYSTYNHEQWGIFFLAIWYIFSYSIGLAKKDWSQNANLFAKCNKMLKSIMSKVC
;
A
#
# COMPACT_ATOMS: atom_id res chain seq x y z
N MET A 1 -15.50 -14.27 15.04
CA MET A 1 -15.67 -14.83 13.68
C MET A 1 -15.33 -13.82 12.59
N ILE A 2 -15.90 -12.61 12.60
CA ILE A 2 -15.63 -11.58 11.57
C ILE A 2 -14.14 -11.21 11.49
N GLU A 3 -13.42 -11.17 12.61
CA GLU A 3 -11.98 -10.87 12.61
C GLU A 3 -11.14 -11.96 11.93
N THR A 4 -11.42 -13.23 12.19
CA THR A 4 -10.74 -14.35 11.51
C THR A 4 -10.96 -14.28 10.01
N VAL A 5 -12.19 -13.98 9.57
CA VAL A 5 -12.51 -13.78 8.15
C VAL A 5 -11.74 -12.59 7.58
N SER A 6 -11.67 -11.48 8.31
CA SER A 6 -10.93 -10.27 7.90
C SER A 6 -9.44 -10.56 7.73
N GLN A 7 -8.82 -11.29 8.66
CA GLN A 7 -7.42 -11.70 8.59
C GLN A 7 -7.13 -12.64 7.40
N ILE A 8 -8.04 -13.58 7.12
CA ILE A 8 -7.94 -14.45 5.93
C ILE A 8 -7.99 -13.62 4.66
N ILE A 9 -8.92 -12.66 4.56
CA ILE A 9 -9.04 -11.78 3.39
C ILE A 9 -7.80 -10.90 3.26
N ILE A 10 -7.31 -10.33 4.36
CA ILE A 10 -6.07 -9.54 4.41
C ILE A 10 -4.89 -10.34 3.87
N PHE A 11 -4.73 -11.60 4.30
CA PHE A 11 -3.66 -12.46 3.81
C PHE A 11 -3.83 -12.80 2.33
N ALA A 12 -5.03 -13.26 1.95
CA ALA A 12 -5.35 -13.68 0.59
C ALA A 12 -5.27 -12.54 -0.43
N THR A 13 -5.43 -11.29 0.00
CA THR A 13 -5.29 -10.11 -0.85
C THR A 13 -3.88 -9.52 -0.79
N GLY A 14 -3.25 -9.50 0.40
CA GLY A 14 -1.95 -8.89 0.63
C GLY A 14 -0.79 -9.60 -0.08
N VAL A 15 -0.72 -10.94 0.02
CA VAL A 15 0.34 -11.74 -0.61
C VAL A 15 0.36 -11.56 -2.13
N PRO A 16 -0.72 -11.84 -2.88
CA PRO A 16 -0.71 -11.67 -4.33
C PRO A 16 -0.57 -10.20 -4.74
N ALA A 17 -1.11 -9.25 -3.98
CA ALA A 17 -0.91 -7.83 -4.27
C ALA A 17 0.57 -7.46 -4.27
N ILE A 18 1.32 -7.85 -3.24
CA ILE A 18 2.77 -7.56 -3.16
C ILE A 18 3.52 -8.25 -4.31
N MET A 19 3.23 -9.52 -4.60
CA MET A 19 3.88 -10.22 -5.73
C MET A 19 3.63 -9.50 -7.05
N MET A 20 2.39 -9.10 -7.34
CA MET A 20 2.05 -8.36 -8.56
C MET A 20 2.67 -6.97 -8.63
N LEU A 21 2.81 -6.29 -7.49
CA LEU A 21 3.49 -5.00 -7.40
C LEU A 21 4.99 -5.13 -7.70
N SER A 22 5.63 -6.21 -7.25
CA SER A 22 7.06 -6.49 -7.46
C SER A 22 7.39 -6.87 -8.91
N ILE A 23 6.51 -7.58 -9.61
CA ILE A 23 6.71 -7.96 -11.02
C ILE A 23 6.67 -6.74 -11.96
N GLY A 24 5.86 -5.72 -11.63
CA GLY A 24 5.76 -4.51 -12.45
C GLY A 24 4.84 -4.64 -13.67
N GLY A 25 4.95 -3.67 -14.59
CA GLY A 25 4.18 -3.65 -15.85
C GLY A 25 2.66 -3.67 -15.67
N LYS A 26 1.96 -4.49 -16.47
CA LYS A 26 0.50 -4.66 -16.43
C LYS A 26 0.00 -5.27 -15.11
N TRP A 27 0.83 -6.09 -14.46
CA TRP A 27 0.50 -6.74 -13.19
C TRP A 27 0.49 -5.75 -12.04
N ARG A 28 1.33 -4.71 -12.07
CA ARG A 28 1.35 -3.67 -11.03
C ARG A 28 -0.01 -3.02 -10.81
N ARG A 29 -0.76 -2.72 -11.90
CA ARG A 29 -2.11 -2.14 -11.80
C ARG A 29 -3.10 -3.09 -11.13
N ARG A 30 -3.05 -4.37 -11.48
CA ARG A 30 -3.88 -5.41 -10.85
C ARG A 30 -3.51 -5.55 -9.37
N GLY A 31 -2.22 -5.53 -9.06
CA GLY A 31 -1.69 -5.51 -7.69
C GLY A 31 -2.22 -4.33 -6.87
N CYS A 32 -2.22 -3.10 -7.42
CA CYS A 32 -2.80 -1.94 -6.75
C CYS A 32 -4.31 -2.13 -6.46
N GLY A 33 -5.07 -2.68 -7.40
CA GLY A 33 -6.50 -2.94 -7.21
C GLY A 33 -6.78 -3.96 -6.11
N ILE A 34 -6.04 -5.07 -6.10
CA ILE A 34 -6.14 -6.10 -5.06
C ILE A 34 -5.71 -5.53 -3.70
N ALA A 35 -4.62 -4.75 -3.68
CA ALA A 35 -4.12 -4.12 -2.46
C ALA A 35 -5.17 -3.17 -1.86
N LEU A 36 -5.82 -2.34 -2.69
CA LEU A 36 -6.89 -1.43 -2.26
C LEU A 36 -8.02 -2.17 -1.55
N PHE A 37 -8.48 -3.28 -2.14
CA PHE A 37 -9.52 -4.09 -1.53
C PHE A 37 -9.09 -4.63 -0.16
N GLY A 38 -7.87 -5.17 -0.05
CA GLY A 38 -7.32 -5.64 1.21
C GLY A 38 -7.18 -4.55 2.28
N GLN A 39 -6.88 -3.30 1.89
CA GLN A 39 -6.73 -2.21 2.86
C GLN A 39 -8.05 -1.82 3.54
N ILE A 40 -9.22 -2.05 2.91
CA ILE A 40 -10.52 -1.80 3.55
C ILE A 40 -10.70 -2.72 4.77
N PHE A 41 -10.27 -3.99 4.65
CA PHE A 41 -10.30 -4.94 5.76
C PHE A 41 -9.27 -4.60 6.84
N TRP A 42 -8.10 -4.10 6.46
CA TRP A 42 -7.13 -3.55 7.41
C TRP A 42 -7.72 -2.39 8.21
N LEU A 43 -8.41 -1.44 7.56
CA LEU A 43 -9.07 -0.33 8.27
C LEU A 43 -10.12 -0.82 9.26
N TYR A 44 -10.98 -1.76 8.85
CA TYR A 44 -12.00 -2.32 9.74
C TYR A 44 -11.37 -3.01 10.97
N SER A 45 -10.40 -3.90 10.74
CA SER A 45 -9.78 -4.67 11.83
C SER A 45 -8.97 -3.77 12.76
N THR A 46 -8.21 -2.81 12.22
CA THR A 46 -7.37 -1.91 13.03
C THR A 46 -8.18 -0.88 13.81
N TYR A 47 -9.34 -0.44 13.29
CA TYR A 47 -10.26 0.42 14.03
C TYR A 47 -10.86 -0.32 15.23
N ASN A 48 -11.34 -1.55 15.05
CA ASN A 48 -11.95 -2.35 16.12
C ASN A 48 -10.95 -2.76 17.23
N HIS A 49 -9.66 -2.86 16.88
CA HIS A 49 -8.59 -3.22 17.82
C HIS A 49 -7.77 -2.02 18.31
N GLU A 50 -8.22 -0.79 18.03
CA GLU A 50 -7.55 0.45 18.45
C GLU A 50 -6.08 0.55 18.02
N GLN A 51 -5.72 -0.10 16.90
CA GLN A 51 -4.36 -0.12 16.33
C GLN A 51 -4.12 1.11 15.45
N TRP A 52 -4.15 2.30 16.06
CA TRP A 52 -4.14 3.59 15.34
C TRP A 52 -2.95 3.79 14.40
N GLY A 53 -1.76 3.30 14.78
CA GLY A 53 -0.58 3.37 13.91
C GLY A 53 -0.77 2.64 12.58
N ILE A 54 -1.36 1.44 12.62
CA ILE A 54 -1.65 0.65 11.41
C ILE A 54 -2.86 1.19 10.68
N PHE A 55 -3.85 1.73 11.40
CA PHE A 55 -5.02 2.38 10.83
C PHE A 55 -4.63 3.54 9.90
N PHE A 56 -3.80 4.48 10.38
CA PHE A 56 -3.32 5.59 9.55
C PHE A 56 -2.41 5.11 8.41
N LEU A 57 -1.63 4.05 8.63
CA LEU A 57 -0.83 3.41 7.58
C LEU A 57 -1.73 2.83 6.48
N ALA A 58 -2.85 2.19 6.82
CA ALA A 58 -3.80 1.64 5.87
C ALA A 58 -4.46 2.75 5.04
N ILE A 59 -4.82 3.90 5.65
CA ILE A 59 -5.27 5.09 4.91
C ILE A 59 -4.21 5.55 3.90
N TRP A 60 -2.95 5.64 4.35
CA TRP A 60 -1.86 6.04 3.48
C TRP A 60 -1.64 5.06 2.31
N TYR A 61 -1.79 3.77 2.57
CA TYR A 61 -1.73 2.74 1.54
C TYR A 61 -2.89 2.83 0.55
N ILE A 62 -4.11 3.08 1.01
CA ILE A 62 -5.26 3.33 0.12
C ILE A 62 -4.96 4.51 -0.81
N PHE A 63 -4.47 5.62 -0.27
CA PHE A 63 -4.08 6.78 -1.08
C PHE A 63 -2.99 6.41 -2.11
N SER A 64 -1.93 5.75 -1.66
CA SER A 64 -0.78 5.36 -2.49
C SER A 64 -1.18 4.41 -3.63
N TYR A 65 -2.00 3.39 -3.34
CA TYR A 65 -2.48 2.46 -4.35
C TYR A 65 -3.52 3.08 -5.29
N SER A 66 -4.32 4.04 -4.83
CA SER A 66 -5.25 4.80 -5.67
C SER A 66 -4.50 5.65 -6.71
N ILE A 67 -3.43 6.34 -6.29
CA ILE A 67 -2.53 7.05 -7.22
C ILE A 67 -1.89 6.07 -8.20
N GLY A 68 -1.45 4.92 -7.69
CA GLY A 68 -0.96 3.81 -8.51
C GLY A 68 -1.96 3.52 -9.62
N LEU A 69 -3.18 3.13 -9.26
CA LEU A 69 -4.27 2.73 -10.16
C LEU A 69 -4.63 3.79 -11.21
N ALA A 70 -4.59 5.07 -10.83
CA ALA A 70 -4.97 6.18 -11.70
C ALA A 70 -3.92 6.55 -12.76
N LYS A 71 -2.64 6.23 -12.56
CA LYS A 71 -1.59 6.56 -13.52
C LYS A 71 -1.72 5.69 -14.79
N LYS A 72 -1.69 6.33 -15.96
CA LYS A 72 -1.76 5.64 -17.26
C LYS A 72 -0.40 5.05 -17.68
N ASP A 73 0.69 5.72 -17.31
CA ASP A 73 2.06 5.29 -17.61
C ASP A 73 2.75 4.63 -16.41
N TRP A 74 2.88 3.31 -16.50
CA TRP A 74 3.38 2.45 -15.43
C TRP A 74 4.92 2.28 -15.44
N SER A 75 5.62 2.95 -16.36
CA SER A 75 7.06 2.84 -16.57
C SER A 75 7.92 3.61 -15.54
N GLN A 76 7.38 4.61 -14.82
CA GLN A 76 8.21 5.59 -14.09
C GLN A 76 8.58 5.28 -12.62
N ASN A 77 8.38 4.05 -12.12
CA ASN A 77 8.54 3.80 -10.68
C ASN A 77 9.99 3.94 -10.16
N ALA A 78 11.02 3.72 -10.97
CA ALA A 78 12.40 3.92 -10.53
C ALA A 78 12.66 5.38 -10.12
N ASN A 79 12.10 6.35 -10.84
CA ASN A 79 12.34 7.77 -10.61
C ASN A 79 11.59 8.31 -9.38
N LEU A 80 10.42 7.76 -9.05
CA LEU A 80 9.64 8.22 -7.89
C LEU A 80 10.27 7.77 -6.56
N PHE A 81 10.71 6.51 -6.47
CA PHE A 81 11.44 6.02 -5.30
C PHE A 81 12.78 6.72 -5.13
N ALA A 82 13.52 6.95 -6.23
CA ALA A 82 14.75 7.73 -6.19
C ALA A 82 14.50 9.17 -5.70
N LYS A 83 13.42 9.82 -6.16
CA LYS A 83 13.03 11.17 -5.73
C LYS A 83 12.59 11.21 -4.27
N CYS A 84 11.80 10.25 -3.82
CA CYS A 84 11.34 10.17 -2.44
C CYS A 84 12.50 9.85 -1.47
N ASN A 85 13.41 8.95 -1.85
CA ASN A 85 14.62 8.66 -1.08
C ASN A 85 15.54 9.89 -0.99
N LYS A 86 15.69 10.64 -2.08
CA LYS A 86 16.43 11.91 -2.09
C LYS A 86 15.79 12.95 -1.15
N MET A 87 14.46 13.02 -1.13
CA MET A 87 13.72 13.91 -0.24
C MET A 87 13.83 13.50 1.23
N LEU A 88 13.68 12.21 1.55
CA LEU A 88 13.88 11.65 2.88
C LEU A 88 15.28 11.91 3.41
N LYS A 89 16.32 11.68 2.59
CA LYS A 89 17.71 12.00 2.95
C LYS A 89 17.88 13.49 3.27
N SER A 90 17.24 14.38 2.50
CA SER A 90 17.28 15.82 2.75
C SER A 90 16.54 16.27 4.01
N ILE A 91 15.53 15.51 4.46
CA ILE A 91 14.82 15.78 5.71
C ILE A 91 15.66 15.26 6.87
N MET A 92 16.18 14.03 6.78
CA MET A 92 17.03 13.44 7.81
C MET A 92 18.31 14.24 8.05
N SER A 93 18.91 14.82 7.01
CA SER A 93 20.09 15.68 7.13
C SER A 93 19.82 17.05 7.78
N LYS A 94 18.55 17.41 8.03
CA LYS A 94 18.16 18.64 8.73
C LYS A 94 17.70 18.38 10.16
N VAL A 95 17.61 17.12 10.55
CA VAL A 95 17.17 16.66 11.88
C VAL A 95 18.36 16.20 12.73
N CYS A 96 19.54 15.98 12.12
CA CYS A 96 20.84 15.88 12.80
C CYS A 96 21.62 17.18 12.60
#